data_AF-A0A4Q3WTR0-F1
#
_entry.id   AF-A0A4Q3WTR0-F1
#
_cell.length_a   1.000
_cell.length_b   1.000
_cell.length_c   1.000
_cell.angle_alpha   90.00
_cell.angle_beta   90.00
_cell.angle_gamma   90.00
#
_symmetry.space_group_name_H-M   'P 1'
#
loop_
_entity.id
_entity.type
_entity.pdbx_description
1 polymer ?
#
loop_
_entity_poly.entity_id
_entity_poly.type
_entity_poly.pdbx_seq_one_letter_code
_entity_poly.pdbx_strand_id
1 'polypeptide(L)' 'MSVQSTTHLNFRDEARAALNFYQTVFGGKLMIVTYGDLGHVPTPAETDHVVWGQVAAPSGFRVMAY' A
#
# COMPACT_ATOMS: atom_id res chain seq x y z
N MET A 1 -25.43 -5.44 -3.76
CA MET A 1 -24.05 -5.01 -4.07
C MET A 1 -23.65 -3.98 -3.04
N SER A 2 -22.64 -4.27 -2.20
CA SER A 2 -22.09 -3.28 -1.28
C SER A 2 -20.96 -2.52 -1.96
N VAL A 3 -20.92 -1.20 -1.75
CA VAL A 3 -19.80 -0.34 -2.16
C VAL A 3 -18.89 -0.17 -0.96
N GLN A 4 -17.57 -0.32 -1.14
CA GLN A 4 -16.58 -0.05 -0.10
C GLN A 4 -15.81 1.22 -0.46
N SER A 5 -15.90 2.23 0.40
CA SER A 5 -15.04 3.42 0.30
C SER A 5 -13.65 3.07 0.81
N THR A 6 -12.61 3.47 0.07
CA THR A 6 -11.21 3.23 0.46
C THR A 6 -10.47 4.56 0.41
N THR A 7 -9.86 4.95 1.52
CA THR A 7 -9.05 6.17 1.56
C THR A 7 -7.71 5.91 0.89
N HIS A 8 -7.32 6.79 -0.03
CA HIS A 8 -6.01 6.76 -0.66
C HIS A 8 -5.10 7.83 -0.06
N LEU A 9 -3.94 7.43 0.43
CA LEU A 9 -2.95 8.30 1.06
C LEU A 9 -1.70 8.34 0.17
N ASN A 10 -1.12 9.52 -0.02
CA ASN A 10 0.12 9.67 -0.79
C ASN A 10 1.24 10.01 0.19
N PHE A 11 2.28 9.19 0.22
CA PHE A 11 3.45 9.43 1.05
C PHE A 11 4.66 9.75 0.17
N ARG A 12 5.63 10.46 0.74
CA ARG A 12 6.94 10.63 0.08
C ARG A 12 7.85 9.54 0.63
N ASP A 13 8.01 8.46 -0.11
CA ASP A 13 8.88 7.30 0.19
C ASP A 13 8.54 6.52 1.48
N GLU A 14 7.49 6.90 2.21
CA GLU A 14 7.08 6.28 3.48
C GLU A 14 5.91 5.31 3.36
N ALA A 15 5.33 5.12 2.16
CA ALA A 15 4.12 4.32 1.98
C ALA A 15 4.26 2.88 2.47
N ARG A 16 5.41 2.24 2.25
CA ARG A 16 5.69 0.89 2.76
C ARG A 16 5.67 0.86 4.29
N ALA A 17 6.32 1.82 4.94
CA ALA A 17 6.37 1.88 6.41
C ALA A 17 4.97 2.15 6.99
N ALA A 18 4.22 3.09 6.39
CA ALA A 18 2.86 3.42 6.78
C ALA A 18 1.90 2.22 6.64
N LEU A 19 1.93 1.52 5.51
CA LEU A 19 1.08 0.34 5.28
C LEU A 19 1.41 -0.80 6.27
N ASN A 20 2.70 -1.05 6.55
CA ASN A 20 3.09 -2.00 7.58
C ASN A 20 2.55 -1.59 8.95
N PHE A 21 2.69 -0.32 9.33
CA PHE A 21 2.16 0.19 10.59
C PHE A 21 0.63 0.04 10.69
N TYR A 22 -0.11 0.39 9.64
CA TYR A 22 -1.56 0.18 9.64
C TYR A 22 -1.94 -1.30 9.75
N GLN A 23 -1.18 -2.20 9.14
CA GLN A 23 -1.40 -3.64 9.29
C GLN A 23 -1.10 -4.11 10.72
N THR A 24 -0.08 -3.60 11.41
CA THR A 24 0.18 -4.00 12.80
C THR A 24 -0.90 -3.53 13.76
N VAL A 25 -1.50 -2.36 13.51
CA VAL A 25 -2.58 -1.80 14.34
C VAL A 25 -3.94 -2.44 14.06
N PHE A 26 -4.31 -2.58 12.78
CA PHE A 26 -5.65 -3.03 12.39
C PHE A 26 -5.72 -4.49 11.94
N GLY A 27 -4.58 -5.16 11.82
CA GLY A 27 -4.47 -6.49 11.23
C GLY A 27 -4.80 -6.51 9.74
N GLY A 28 -5.27 -7.66 9.27
CA GLY A 28 -5.76 -7.82 7.90
C GLY A 28 -4.68 -8.14 6.86
N LYS A 29 -5.10 -8.08 5.59
CA LYS A 29 -4.25 -8.42 4.46
C LYS A 29 -3.53 -7.18 3.96
N LEU A 30 -2.19 -7.24 4.01
CA LEU A 30 -1.30 -6.27 3.39
C LEU A 30 -0.94 -6.74 1.97
N MET A 31 -1.02 -5.83 1.01
CA MET A 31 -0.48 -6.00 -0.34
C MET A 31 0.34 -4.77 -0.69
N ILE A 32 1.54 -4.97 -1.22
CA ILE A 32 2.44 -3.91 -1.68
C ILE A 32 2.94 -4.33 -3.05
N VAL A 33 2.88 -3.40 -4.00
CA VAL A 33 3.40 -3.55 -5.35
C VAL A 33 4.39 -2.42 -5.58
N THR A 34 5.60 -2.79 -5.98
CA THR A 34 6.71 -1.88 -6.23
C THR A 34 6.95 -1.69 -7.72
N TYR A 35 7.75 -0.69 -8.09
CA TYR A 35 8.20 -0.54 -9.48
C TYR A 35 9.02 -1.76 -9.96
N GLY A 36 9.77 -2.41 -9.05
CA GLY A 36 10.47 -3.66 -9.32
C GLY A 36 9.54 -4.81 -9.71
N ASP A 37 8.41 -4.96 -9.01
CA ASP A 37 7.42 -6.01 -9.28
C ASP A 37 6.76 -5.86 -10.67
N LEU A 38 6.69 -4.63 -11.17
CA LEU A 38 6.11 -4.33 -12.48
C LEU A 38 7.12 -4.46 -13.64
N GLY A 39 8.39 -4.74 -13.35
CA GLY A 39 9.47 -4.80 -14.36
C GLY A 39 9.76 -3.45 -15.04
N HIS A 40 9.16 -2.36 -14.56
CA HIS A 40 9.32 -1.00 -15.07
C HIS A 40 10.02 -0.15 -14.02
N VAL A 41 11.35 -0.23 -14.00
CA VAL A 41 12.19 0.56 -13.10
C VAL A 41 12.90 1.63 -13.94
N PRO A 42 12.55 2.93 -13.78
CA PRO A 42 13.23 4.01 -14.51
C PRO A 42 14.68 4.17 -14.05
N THR A 43 14.92 4.01 -12.74
CA THR A 43 16.26 4.03 -12.15
C THR A 43 16.40 2.95 -11.06
N PRO A 44 17.58 2.34 -10.86
CA PRO A 44 17.76 1.30 -9.84
C PRO A 44 17.34 1.72 -8.42
N ALA A 45 17.43 3.03 -8.12
CA ALA A 45 17.03 3.61 -6.85
C ALA A 45 15.50 3.56 -6.60
N GLU A 46 14.69 3.56 -7.66
CA GLU A 46 13.22 3.56 -7.57
C GLU A 46 12.62 2.14 -7.51
N THR A 47 13.44 1.10 -7.62
CA THR A 47 12.98 -0.30 -7.63
C THR A 47 12.07 -0.62 -6.43
N ASP A 48 12.42 -0.10 -5.26
CA ASP A 48 11.69 -0.36 -4.01
C ASP A 48 10.51 0.59 -3.76
N HIS A 49 10.35 1.63 -4.58
CA HIS A 49 9.27 2.59 -4.44
C HIS A 49 7.93 1.90 -4.65
N VAL A 50 6.96 2.25 -3.79
CA VAL A 50 5.62 1.68 -3.85
C VAL A 50 4.89 2.37 -5.00
N VAL A 51 4.39 1.57 -5.95
CA VAL A 51 3.49 2.04 -7.00
C VAL A 51 2.07 2.05 -6.47
N TRP A 52 1.76 1.03 -5.67
CA TRP A 52 0.48 0.86 -5.03
C TRP A 52 0.59 -0.14 -3.89
N GLY A 53 -0.08 0.14 -2.78
CA GLY A 53 -0.29 -0.82 -1.71
C GLY A 53 -1.62 -0.61 -1.00
N GLN A 54 -2.05 -1.62 -0.25
CA GLN A 54 -3.32 -1.64 0.44
C GLN A 54 -3.27 -2.48 1.71
N VAL A 55 -3.94 -2.00 2.76
CA VAL A 55 -4.33 -2.79 3.93
C VAL A 55 -5.85 -2.92 3.93
N ALA A 56 -6.36 -4.13 4.06
CA ALA A 56 -7.79 -4.40 4.24
C ALA A 56 -8.01 -5.38 5.39
N ALA A 57 -8.76 -4.96 6.40
CA ALA A 57 -9.10 -5.75 7.58
C ALA A 57 -10.57 -6.18 7.59
N PRO A 58 -10.92 -7.33 8.21
CA PRO A 58 -12.30 -7.79 8.34
C PRO A 58 -13.20 -6.83 9.14
N SER A 59 -12.62 -5.96 9.96
CA SER A 59 -13.31 -4.91 10.73
C SER A 59 -13.90 -3.79 9.87
N GLY A 60 -13.64 -3.80 8.56
CA GLY A 60 -14.04 -2.73 7.62
C GLY A 60 -12.98 -1.65 7.42
N PHE A 61 -11.86 -1.69 8.15
CA PHE A 61 -10.74 -0.80 7.90
C PHE A 61 -10.10 -1.09 6.55
N ARG A 62 -9.90 -0.04 5.75
CA ARG A 62 -9.22 -0.14 4.46
C ARG A 62 -8.52 1.17 4.09
N VAL A 63 -7.24 1.06 3.73
CA VAL A 63 -6.44 2.17 3.20
C VAL A 63 -5.62 1.70 2.02
N MET A 64 -5.44 2.58 1.05
CA MET A 64 -4.46 2.44 -0.03
C MET A 64 -3.38 3.50 0.12
N ALA A 65 -2.15 3.17 -0.29
CA ALA A 65 -1.06 4.13 -0.32
C ALA A 65 -0.04 3.85 -1.43
N TYR A 66 0.60 4.91 -1.94
CA TYR A 66 1.83 4.85 -2.72
C TYR A 66 2.82 5.90 -2.19
#